data_AF-A0A421F207-F1
#
_entry.id   AF-A0A421F207-F1
#
_cell.length_a   1.000
_cell.length_b   1.000
_cell.length_c   1.000
_cell.angle_alpha   90.00
_cell.angle_beta   90.00
_cell.angle_gamma   90.00
#
_symmetry.space_group_name_H-M   'P 1'
#
loop_
_entity.id
_entity.type
_entity.pdbx_description
1 polymer ?
#
loop_
_entity_poly.entity_id
_entity_poly.type
_entity_poly.pdbx_seq_one_letter_code
_entity_poly.pdbx_strand_id
1 'polypeptide(L)'
;MLSRKAASEPQLISSQASEDDIPLSRYKEKYKKTRNNAQKHQIKHTSNLDGETVFQLSAKRRLTVRKWKSTVLVDVREFYDDNGEPKPGKKGISLSLDQWKKLMELSDAVTEAVALVEEDCIRVLIDLREFYDQDGVAKPGKKGISLSKDQWVALQEVAADVTDAAERL
;
A
#
# COMPACT_ATOMS: atom_id res chain seq x y z
N MET A 1 -52.27 -36.99 -36.23
CA MET A 1 -50.94 -36.77 -35.61
C MET A 1 -50.61 -35.30 -35.81
N LEU A 2 -50.29 -34.43 -34.84
CA LEU A 2 -49.97 -34.48 -33.41
C LEU A 2 -50.69 -33.28 -32.73
N SER A 3 -51.45 -33.46 -31.66
CA SER A 3 -51.06 -33.32 -30.24
C SER A 3 -50.33 -32.01 -29.83
N ARG A 4 -51.14 -31.10 -29.27
CA ARG A 4 -50.97 -30.17 -28.13
C ARG A 4 -49.55 -29.72 -27.70
N LYS A 5 -49.39 -28.41 -27.47
CA LYS A 5 -48.91 -27.91 -26.17
C LYS A 5 -49.32 -26.46 -25.87
N ALA A 6 -49.69 -26.23 -24.61
CA ALA A 6 -50.17 -25.00 -24.01
C ALA A 6 -49.03 -24.13 -23.42
N ALA A 7 -49.43 -22.94 -22.98
CA ALA A 7 -48.67 -21.79 -22.48
C ALA A 7 -47.60 -22.05 -21.40
N SER A 8 -46.58 -21.17 -21.36
CA SER A 8 -45.98 -20.67 -20.11
C SER A 8 -45.14 -19.40 -20.34
N GLU A 9 -45.50 -18.38 -19.56
CA GLU A 9 -44.85 -17.10 -19.26
C GLU A 9 -43.32 -17.19 -18.99
N PRO A 10 -42.49 -16.23 -19.43
CA PRO A 10 -41.08 -16.20 -19.06
C PRO A 10 -40.92 -15.78 -17.59
N GLN A 11 -40.64 -16.76 -16.75
CA GLN A 11 -40.32 -16.58 -15.33
C GLN A 11 -38.99 -15.84 -15.15
N LEU A 12 -39.03 -14.80 -14.31
CA LEU A 12 -37.89 -14.16 -13.65
C LEU A 12 -37.03 -15.21 -12.92
N ILE A 13 -35.76 -15.36 -13.33
CA ILE A 13 -34.76 -16.04 -12.51
C ILE A 13 -34.10 -15.00 -11.62
N SER A 14 -34.63 -14.90 -10.40
CA SER A 14 -33.90 -14.41 -9.24
C SER A 14 -32.81 -15.43 -8.91
N SER A 15 -31.54 -15.05 -9.10
CA SER A 15 -30.41 -15.77 -8.53
C SER A 15 -29.65 -14.83 -7.59
N GLN A 16 -30.13 -14.74 -6.35
CA GLN A 16 -29.24 -14.59 -5.22
C GLN A 16 -28.34 -15.83 -5.18
N ALA A 17 -27.07 -15.66 -5.50
CA ALA A 17 -26.02 -16.62 -5.18
C ALA A 17 -24.96 -15.85 -4.39
N SER A 18 -24.89 -16.16 -3.10
CA SER A 18 -23.94 -15.66 -2.12
C SER A 18 -22.49 -15.89 -2.56
N GLU A 19 -21.67 -14.85 -2.42
CA GLU A 19 -20.24 -14.81 -2.81
C GLU A 19 -19.30 -15.51 -1.81
N ASP A 20 -19.76 -16.53 -1.08
CA ASP A 20 -19.07 -17.05 0.12
C ASP A 20 -18.46 -18.45 -0.02
N ASP A 21 -18.17 -18.96 -1.22
CA ASP A 21 -17.45 -20.24 -1.37
C ASP A 21 -16.50 -20.29 -2.57
N ILE A 22 -15.46 -19.45 -2.55
CA ILE A 22 -14.27 -19.66 -3.41
C ILE A 22 -13.28 -20.58 -2.67
N PRO A 23 -12.96 -21.78 -3.18
CA PRO A 23 -12.11 -22.74 -2.49
C PRO A 23 -10.70 -22.23 -2.18
N LEU A 24 -10.29 -22.33 -0.91
CA LEU A 24 -8.97 -21.93 -0.36
C LEU A 24 -7.76 -22.53 -1.09
N SER A 25 -7.97 -23.63 -1.83
CA SER A 25 -6.96 -24.31 -2.64
C SER A 25 -6.45 -23.44 -3.79
N ARG A 26 -7.33 -22.65 -4.43
CA ARG A 26 -6.96 -21.73 -5.51
C ARG A 26 -6.11 -20.56 -5.02
N TYR A 27 -6.24 -20.19 -3.74
CA TYR A 27 -5.39 -19.19 -3.09
C TYR A 27 -3.98 -19.74 -2.83
N LYS A 28 -3.83 -20.99 -2.37
CA LYS A 28 -2.51 -21.59 -2.05
C LYS A 28 -1.63 -21.82 -3.28
N GLU A 29 -2.22 -22.08 -4.44
CA GLU A 29 -1.49 -22.40 -5.66
C GLU A 29 -0.74 -21.20 -6.26
N LYS A 30 -1.24 -19.97 -6.01
CA LYS A 30 -0.60 -18.73 -6.46
C LYS A 30 0.65 -18.36 -5.65
N TYR A 31 0.75 -18.81 -4.39
CA TYR A 31 1.84 -18.44 -3.47
C TYR A 31 3.00 -19.44 -3.44
N LYS A 32 2.88 -20.63 -4.05
CA LYS A 32 3.97 -21.62 -4.09
C LYS A 32 5.01 -21.37 -5.20
N LYS A 33 4.76 -20.50 -6.18
CA LYS A 33 5.62 -20.35 -7.36
C LYS A 33 6.73 -19.27 -7.24
N THR A 34 6.75 -18.46 -6.19
CA THR A 34 7.70 -17.34 -6.06
C THR A 34 8.90 -17.60 -5.14
N ARG A 35 9.20 -18.86 -4.80
CA ARG A 35 10.22 -19.18 -3.80
C ARG A 35 11.66 -19.33 -4.29
N ASN A 36 11.98 -19.03 -5.55
CA ASN A 36 13.34 -19.19 -6.05
C ASN A 36 13.75 -18.03 -6.97
N ASN A 37 14.16 -16.90 -6.40
CA ASN A 37 15.30 -16.14 -6.95
C ASN A 37 15.82 -15.12 -5.91
N ALA A 38 16.77 -15.54 -5.08
CA ALA A 38 17.57 -14.64 -4.26
C ALA A 38 18.65 -13.99 -5.13
N GLN A 39 18.24 -13.08 -6.00
CA GLN A 39 19.13 -12.12 -6.66
C GLN A 39 18.91 -10.77 -6.00
N LYS A 40 19.98 -10.22 -5.40
CA LYS A 40 20.04 -8.85 -4.85
C LYS A 40 19.35 -7.90 -5.83
N HIS A 41 18.13 -7.48 -5.50
CA HIS A 41 17.40 -6.49 -6.27
C HIS A 41 18.15 -5.18 -6.09
N GLN A 42 18.77 -4.67 -7.14
CA GLN A 42 19.12 -3.25 -7.16
C GLN A 42 17.81 -2.48 -7.08
N ILE A 43 17.65 -1.71 -5.99
CA ILE A 43 16.49 -0.88 -5.75
C ILE A 43 16.42 0.14 -6.89
N LYS A 44 15.45 -0.03 -7.79
CA LYS A 44 15.23 0.88 -8.91
C LYS A 44 14.62 2.17 -8.35
N HIS A 45 15.45 3.19 -8.21
CA HIS A 45 14.98 4.56 -8.04
C HIS A 45 15.08 5.28 -9.39
N THR A 46 14.14 6.20 -9.62
CA THR A 46 14.16 7.07 -10.81
C THR A 46 14.20 8.52 -10.35
N SER A 47 15.14 9.29 -10.85
CA SER A 47 15.14 10.74 -10.69
C SER A 47 14.32 11.38 -11.81
N ASN A 48 13.44 12.32 -11.48
CA ASN A 48 12.69 13.09 -12.49
C ASN A 48 13.35 14.45 -12.77
N LEU A 49 12.82 15.18 -13.76
CA LEU A 49 13.31 16.50 -14.15
C LEU A 49 13.21 17.55 -13.04
N ASP A 50 12.30 17.33 -12.08
CA ASP A 50 12.08 18.20 -10.92
C ASP A 50 13.06 17.92 -9.78
N GLY A 51 14.04 17.03 -9.99
CA GLY A 51 15.04 16.64 -8.99
C GLY A 51 14.50 15.75 -7.88
N GLU A 52 13.29 15.21 -8.03
CA GLU A 52 12.71 14.27 -7.08
C GLU A 52 13.30 12.88 -7.31
N THR A 53 13.59 12.18 -6.22
CA THR A 53 14.01 10.77 -6.26
C THR A 53 12.83 9.89 -5.89
N VAL A 54 12.41 9.01 -6.81
CA VAL A 54 11.24 8.14 -6.64
C VAL A 54 11.68 6.69 -6.43
N PHE A 55 11.18 6.09 -5.36
CA PHE A 55 11.35 4.69 -4.98
C PHE A 55 10.01 3.95 -5.09
N GLN A 56 9.99 2.80 -5.76
CA GLN A 56 8.77 2.02 -5.94
C GLN A 56 8.59 1.02 -4.79
N LEU A 57 7.53 1.16 -3.98
CA LEU A 57 7.21 0.23 -2.87
C LEU A 57 6.34 -0.94 -3.32
N SER A 58 5.39 -0.69 -4.23
CA SER A 58 4.54 -1.71 -4.87
C SER A 58 3.95 -1.14 -6.15
N ALA A 59 3.28 -1.91 -7.01
CA ALA A 59 2.75 -1.42 -8.30
C ALA A 59 1.96 -0.08 -8.21
N LYS A 60 1.25 0.16 -7.09
CA LYS A 60 0.44 1.36 -6.86
C LYS A 60 0.94 2.23 -5.71
N ARG A 61 2.15 2.02 -5.18
CA ARG A 61 2.67 2.83 -4.07
C ARG A 61 4.11 3.24 -4.30
N ARG A 62 4.39 4.50 -4.06
CA ARG A 62 5.71 5.11 -4.22
C ARG A 62 6.12 5.81 -2.93
N LEU A 63 7.42 5.88 -2.74
CA LEU A 63 8.07 6.78 -1.81
C LEU A 63 8.86 7.79 -2.64
N THR A 64 8.62 9.08 -2.44
CA THR A 64 9.24 10.15 -3.22
C THR A 64 9.95 11.12 -2.28
N VAL A 65 11.24 11.33 -2.51
CA VAL A 65 12.00 12.40 -1.88
C VAL A 65 11.93 13.62 -2.79
N ARG A 66 11.37 14.71 -2.28
CA ARG A 66 11.14 15.94 -3.05
C ARG A 66 11.36 17.19 -2.21
N LYS A 67 11.62 18.31 -2.89
CA LYS A 67 11.67 19.63 -2.27
C LYS A 67 10.38 20.39 -2.57
N TRP A 68 9.69 20.85 -1.53
CA TRP A 68 8.54 21.74 -1.66
C TRP A 68 8.89 23.09 -1.04
N LYS A 69 9.00 24.12 -1.88
CA LYS A 69 9.55 25.43 -1.49
C LYS A 69 10.96 25.25 -0.89
N SER A 70 11.11 25.48 0.41
CA SER A 70 12.38 25.35 1.15
C SER A 70 12.44 24.11 2.05
N THR A 71 11.47 23.20 1.94
CA THR A 71 11.35 22.03 2.82
C THR A 71 11.54 20.75 2.04
N VAL A 72 12.45 19.90 2.50
CA VAL A 72 12.60 18.53 2.00
C VAL A 72 11.52 17.65 2.65
N LEU A 73 10.83 16.88 1.81
CA LEU A 73 9.75 15.99 2.22
C LEU A 73 9.99 14.59 1.68
N VAL A 74 9.67 13.60 2.51
CA VAL A 74 9.57 12.19 2.13
C VAL A 74 8.09 11.85 2.02
N ASP A 75 7.58 11.74 0.79
CA ASP A 75 6.17 11.44 0.50
C ASP A 75 5.96 9.94 0.30
N VAL A 76 5.11 9.33 1.12
CA VAL A 76 4.68 7.93 0.96
C VAL A 76 3.24 7.94 0.46
N ARG A 77 3.00 7.49 -0.78
CA ARG A 77 1.71 7.73 -1.46
C ARG A 77 1.22 6.58 -2.32
N GLU A 78 -0.09 6.36 -2.28
CA GLU A 78 -0.81 5.46 -3.19
C GLU A 78 -1.17 6.22 -4.48
N PHE A 79 -0.92 5.58 -5.62
CA PHE A 79 -1.26 6.04 -6.95
C PHE A 79 -2.44 5.22 -7.50
N TYR A 80 -3.27 5.88 -8.28
CA TYR A 80 -4.32 5.23 -9.06
C TYR A 80 -4.01 5.34 -10.55
N ASP A 81 -4.60 4.46 -11.34
CA ASP A 81 -4.51 4.53 -12.78
C ASP A 81 -5.68 5.35 -13.31
N ASP A 82 -5.38 6.33 -14.16
CA ASP A 82 -6.35 7.11 -14.90
C ASP A 82 -6.02 7.04 -16.39
N ASN A 83 -6.73 6.19 -17.12
CA ASN A 83 -6.51 5.94 -18.55
C ASN A 83 -5.07 5.50 -18.90
N GLY A 84 -4.47 4.64 -18.07
CA GLY A 84 -3.09 4.17 -18.25
C GLY A 84 -2.02 5.13 -17.72
N GLU A 85 -2.41 6.27 -17.17
CA GLU A 85 -1.51 7.23 -16.54
C GLU A 85 -1.55 7.09 -15.01
N PRO A 86 -0.42 6.83 -14.32
CA PRO A 86 -0.39 6.74 -12.87
C PRO A 86 -0.48 8.13 -12.23
N LYS A 87 -1.57 8.41 -11.52
CA LYS A 87 -1.82 9.68 -10.82
C LYS A 87 -1.74 9.54 -9.30
N PRO A 88 -1.22 10.55 -8.58
CA PRO A 88 -1.15 10.53 -7.12
C PRO A 88 -2.55 10.54 -6.50
N GLY A 89 -2.81 9.60 -5.60
CA GLY A 89 -4.08 9.49 -4.88
C GLY A 89 -4.15 10.33 -3.60
N LYS A 90 -5.34 10.35 -3.00
CA LYS A 90 -5.60 11.02 -1.71
C LYS A 90 -4.93 10.32 -0.52
N LYS A 91 -4.72 9.00 -0.61
CA LYS A 91 -4.05 8.21 0.43
C LYS A 91 -2.55 8.39 0.32
N GLY A 92 -1.97 8.93 1.38
CA GLY A 92 -0.55 9.21 1.47
C GLY A 92 -0.27 10.23 2.56
N ILE A 93 1.00 10.32 2.92
CA ILE A 93 1.53 11.24 3.92
C ILE A 93 2.86 11.79 3.44
N SER A 94 3.08 13.09 3.61
CA SER A 94 4.39 13.72 3.39
C SER A 94 5.02 13.97 4.75
N LEU A 95 6.13 13.29 5.03
CA LEU A 95 6.89 13.44 6.26
C LEU A 95 7.98 14.49 6.08
N SER A 96 8.22 15.31 7.11
CA SER A 96 9.47 16.07 7.19
C SER A 96 10.66 15.13 7.35
N LEU A 97 11.88 15.63 7.10
CA LEU A 97 13.09 14.84 7.31
C LEU A 97 13.19 14.33 8.77
N ASP A 98 12.83 15.16 9.75
CA ASP A 98 12.85 14.76 11.17
C ASP A 98 11.83 13.67 11.48
N GLN A 99 10.61 13.78 10.93
CA GLN A 99 9.58 12.75 11.09
C GLN A 99 9.99 11.43 10.43
N TRP A 100 10.64 11.50 9.26
CA TRP A 100 11.20 10.34 8.58
C TRP A 100 12.29 9.67 9.41
N LYS A 101 13.27 10.44 9.92
CA LYS A 101 14.33 9.93 10.80
C LYS A 101 13.72 9.27 12.04
N LYS A 102 12.71 9.90 12.65
CA LYS A 102 12.04 9.32 13.82
C LYS A 102 11.31 8.02 13.51
N LEU A 103 10.68 7.91 12.35
CA LEU A 103 10.06 6.67 11.90
C LEU A 103 11.11 5.55 11.76
N MET A 104 12.29 5.87 11.23
CA MET A 104 13.38 4.91 11.06
C MET A 104 14.02 4.47 12.38
N GLU A 105 14.15 5.38 13.35
CA GLU A 105 14.57 5.04 14.73
C GLU A 105 13.62 4.05 15.40
N LEU A 106 12.31 4.15 15.12
CA LEU A 106 11.29 3.27 15.67
C LEU A 106 11.12 1.98 14.87
N SER A 107 11.87 1.80 13.78
CA SER A 107 11.54 0.80 12.78
C SER A 107 11.65 -0.64 13.29
N ASP A 108 12.64 -0.94 14.13
CA ASP A 108 12.82 -2.24 14.77
C ASP A 108 11.67 -2.54 15.73
N ALA A 109 11.27 -1.57 16.55
CA ALA A 109 10.15 -1.71 17.47
C ALA A 109 8.82 -1.94 16.75
N VAL A 110 8.62 -1.28 15.60
CA VAL A 110 7.44 -1.53 14.74
C VAL A 110 7.49 -2.94 14.17
N THR A 111 8.64 -3.41 13.69
CA THR A 111 8.79 -4.78 13.17
C THR A 111 8.51 -5.84 14.23
N GLU A 112 8.98 -5.64 15.48
CA GLU A 112 8.67 -6.51 16.61
C GLU A 112 7.17 -6.52 16.92
N ALA A 113 6.54 -5.34 17.00
CA ALA A 113 5.10 -5.24 17.24
C ALA A 113 4.27 -5.94 16.15
N VAL A 114 4.68 -5.82 14.89
CA VAL A 114 4.02 -6.51 13.77
C VAL A 114 4.11 -8.03 13.92
N ALA A 115 5.26 -8.54 14.35
CA ALA A 115 5.45 -9.98 14.56
C ALA A 115 4.56 -10.52 15.69
N LEU A 116 4.42 -9.77 16.79
CA LEU A 116 3.56 -10.15 17.91
C LEU A 116 2.07 -10.19 17.53
N VAL A 117 1.61 -9.26 16.69
CA VAL A 117 0.19 -9.17 16.29
C VAL A 117 -0.18 -10.19 15.19
N GLU A 118 0.80 -10.71 14.45
CA GLU A 118 0.57 -11.66 13.33
C GLU A 118 -0.02 -12.99 13.80
N GLU A 119 0.20 -13.39 15.06
CA GLU A 119 -0.33 -14.64 15.60
C GLU A 119 -1.86 -14.60 15.80
N ASP A 120 -2.43 -13.39 15.95
CA ASP A 120 -3.84 -13.19 16.30
C ASP A 120 -4.69 -12.61 15.14
N CYS A 121 -4.07 -12.13 14.06
CA CYS A 121 -4.73 -11.32 13.04
C CYS A 121 -4.57 -11.87 11.62
N ILE A 122 -5.68 -11.92 10.86
CA ILE A 122 -5.67 -12.35 9.43
C ILE A 122 -4.84 -11.38 8.56
N ARG A 123 -4.75 -10.10 8.95
CA ARG A 123 -3.94 -9.07 8.26
C ARG A 123 -3.44 -8.04 9.26
N VAL A 124 -2.12 -7.85 9.32
CA VAL A 124 -1.48 -6.76 10.07
C VAL A 124 -1.14 -5.63 9.10
N LEU A 125 -1.55 -4.41 9.45
CA LEU A 125 -1.23 -3.18 8.71
C LEU A 125 -0.54 -2.18 9.63
N ILE A 126 0.52 -1.56 9.14
CA ILE A 126 1.22 -0.45 9.79
C ILE A 126 0.60 0.85 9.28
N ASP A 127 -0.16 1.58 10.12
CA ASP A 127 -0.81 2.84 9.75
C ASP A 127 0.05 4.05 10.12
N LEU A 128 0.40 4.86 9.12
CA LEU A 128 1.05 6.15 9.28
C LEU A 128 0.01 7.25 9.01
N ARG A 129 -0.30 8.08 10.01
CA ARG A 129 -1.42 9.03 9.94
C ARG A 129 -1.14 10.31 10.71
N GLU A 130 -1.56 11.44 10.15
CA GLU A 130 -1.62 12.70 10.90
C GLU A 130 -2.85 12.69 11.81
N PHE A 131 -2.67 13.05 13.08
CA PHE A 131 -3.77 13.33 14.00
C PHE A 131 -3.95 14.85 14.13
N TYR A 132 -5.16 15.27 14.46
CA TYR A 132 -5.48 16.66 14.76
C TYR A 132 -6.25 16.75 16.07
N ASP A 133 -6.05 17.84 16.79
CA ASP A 133 -6.82 18.11 18.00
C ASP A 133 -8.18 18.69 17.65
N GLN A 134 -9.22 18.08 18.22
CA GLN A 134 -10.56 18.64 18.22
C GLN A 134 -11.11 18.56 19.63
N ASP A 135 -11.35 19.72 20.24
CA ASP A 135 -11.90 19.85 21.59
C ASP A 135 -11.04 19.13 22.65
N GLY A 136 -9.71 19.17 22.50
CA GLY A 136 -8.75 18.51 23.40
C GLY A 136 -8.61 17.00 23.18
N VAL A 137 -9.26 16.44 22.15
CA VAL A 137 -9.17 15.03 21.78
C VAL A 137 -8.42 14.90 20.45
N ALA A 138 -7.34 14.13 20.46
CA ALA A 138 -6.61 13.78 19.24
C ALA A 138 -7.46 12.84 18.37
N LYS A 139 -7.81 13.29 17.16
CA LYS A 139 -8.60 12.53 16.19
C LYS A 139 -7.76 12.18 14.95
N PRO A 140 -7.99 11.01 14.33
CA PRO A 140 -7.27 10.61 13.14
C PRO A 140 -7.68 11.48 11.94
N GLY A 141 -6.69 12.04 11.26
CA GLY A 141 -6.85 12.82 10.04
C GLY A 141 -7.07 11.96 8.79
N LYS A 142 -7.48 12.62 7.70
CA LYS A 142 -7.68 11.97 6.39
C LYS A 142 -6.36 11.68 5.67
N LYS A 143 -5.27 12.33 6.05
CA LYS A 143 -3.92 12.13 5.51
C LYS A 143 -3.26 10.95 6.23
N GLY A 144 -2.81 9.99 5.44
CA GLY A 144 -2.19 8.79 5.97
C GLY A 144 -2.17 7.66 4.96
N ILE A 145 -1.42 6.61 5.28
CA ILE A 145 -1.29 5.40 4.50
C ILE A 145 -1.09 4.21 5.44
N SER A 146 -1.73 3.10 5.12
CA SER A 146 -1.55 1.83 5.84
C SER A 146 -0.75 0.88 4.96
N LEU A 147 0.39 0.40 5.44
CA LEU A 147 1.32 -0.49 4.74
C LEU A 147 1.13 -1.94 5.21
N SER A 148 1.22 -2.91 4.31
CA SER A 148 1.37 -4.32 4.70
C SER A 148 2.79 -4.59 5.22
N LYS A 149 2.99 -5.75 5.87
CA LYS A 149 4.31 -6.22 6.30
C LYS A 149 5.33 -6.19 5.15
N ASP A 150 4.99 -6.75 4.00
CA ASP A 150 5.89 -6.75 2.83
C ASP A 150 6.25 -5.34 2.35
N GLN A 151 5.29 -4.41 2.40
CA GLN A 151 5.53 -3.02 2.01
C GLN A 151 6.35 -2.25 3.03
N TRP A 152 6.24 -2.60 4.31
CA TRP A 152 7.08 -2.07 5.38
C TRP A 152 8.52 -2.55 5.23
N VAL A 153 8.72 -3.84 4.97
CA VAL A 153 10.06 -4.39 4.67
C VAL A 153 10.67 -3.71 3.44
N ALA A 154 9.90 -3.57 2.36
CA ALA A 154 10.37 -2.84 1.16
C ALA A 154 10.73 -1.38 1.46
N LEU A 155 10.01 -0.73 2.39
CA LEU A 155 10.33 0.62 2.85
C LEU A 155 11.65 0.65 3.64
N GLN A 156 11.90 -0.34 4.51
CA GLN A 156 13.14 -0.46 5.27
C GLN A 156 14.35 -0.71 4.36
N GLU A 157 14.20 -1.55 3.33
CA GLU A 157 15.28 -1.84 2.37
C GLU A 157 15.78 -0.58 1.65
N VAL A 158 14.87 0.36 1.33
CA VAL A 158 15.22 1.61 0.66
C VAL A 158 15.56 2.75 1.62
N ALA A 159 15.45 2.54 2.93
CA ALA A 159 15.46 3.63 3.90
C ALA A 159 16.78 4.43 3.95
N ALA A 160 17.90 3.74 3.76
CA ALA A 160 19.22 4.37 3.67
C ALA A 160 19.30 5.28 2.44
N ASP A 161 18.94 4.75 1.26
CA ASP A 161 18.95 5.51 0.00
C ASP A 161 18.00 6.73 0.05
N VAL A 162 16.86 6.60 0.73
CA VAL A 162 15.91 7.69 0.95
C VAL A 162 16.51 8.78 1.82
N THR A 163 17.20 8.40 2.90
CA THR A 163 17.84 9.35 3.82
C THR A 163 18.95 10.11 3.10
N ASP A 164 19.80 9.38 2.39
CA ASP A 164 20.85 9.94 1.53
C ASP A 164 20.30 10.88 0.47
N ALA A 165 19.19 10.51 -0.21
CA ALA A 165 18.56 11.36 -1.20
C ALA A 165 17.97 12.63 -0.56
N ALA A 166 17.43 12.54 0.64
CA ALA A 166 16.83 13.68 1.34
C ALA A 166 17.89 14.68 1.82
N GLU A 167 19.06 14.20 2.26
CA GLU A 167 20.17 15.05 2.72
C GLU A 167 20.91 15.75 1.57
N ARG A 168 20.67 15.37 0.32
CA ARG A 168 21.23 16.02 -0.88
C ARG A 168 20.41 17.23 -1.37
N LEU A 169 19.18 17.42 -0.90
CA LEU A 169 18.24 18.47 -1.35
C LEU A 169 18.17 19.69 -0.42
#